data_AF-A0AB74FE07-F1
#
_entry.id   AF-A0AB74FE07-F1
#
_cell.length_a   1.000
_cell.length_b   1.000
_cell.length_c   1.000
_cell.angle_alpha   90.00
_cell.angle_beta   90.00
_cell.angle_gamma   90.00
#
_symmetry.space_group_name_H-M   'P 1'
#
loop_
_entity.id
_entity.type
_entity.pdbx_description
1 polymer ?
#
loop_
_entity_poly.entity_id
_entity_poly.type
_entity_poly.pdbx_seq_one_letter_code
_entity_poly.pdbx_strand_id
1 'polypeptide(L)'
;MAYHPGELAVQHRMGQSDNAIRVGQIISADIPEVAAAFLAAQPLVFISARDDDGRMWASQIVGPPGFAHAADARTIVIDATPDYGDPLAGVLQSERKIGMLALQPQRRRRMRVNGTSVPSGDGLIVTTDQVYSNCPKYIARRDISEIGPSLPGETRRGSALDDAQQQAVSVTDTFIIGTADGDGNADASHRGGNPGFLRLLSPKLLRWPDYLGNSMFMTLGNLHVDPRCGLLIPDWRTGSTLQLTGTARLNWDESTFAPGAQCSVDFTIDEVVETVNGSPLRWGHAEPSPANPPL
;
A
#
# COMPACT_ATOMS: atom_id res chain seq x y z
N MET A 1 -18.71 11.09 -3.61
CA MET A 1 -18.62 10.46 -2.27
C MET A 1 -18.17 11.52 -1.27
N ALA A 2 -18.64 11.48 -0.02
CA ALA A 2 -18.17 12.39 1.03
C ALA A 2 -16.98 11.77 1.76
N TYR A 3 -15.98 12.58 2.12
CA TYR A 3 -14.89 12.15 3.00
C TYR A 3 -15.43 11.75 4.37
N HIS A 4 -14.84 10.74 5.00
CA HIS A 4 -15.23 10.31 6.32
C HIS A 4 -14.66 11.25 7.40
N PRO A 5 -15.15 11.21 8.67
CA PRO A 5 -14.77 12.19 9.70
C PRO A 5 -13.26 12.29 9.96
N GLY A 6 -12.50 11.20 9.81
CA GLY A 6 -11.05 11.20 10.00
C GLY A 6 -10.31 11.98 8.93
N GLU A 7 -10.67 11.79 7.66
CA GLU A 7 -10.13 12.57 6.55
C GLU A 7 -10.42 14.06 6.74
N LEU A 8 -11.66 14.42 7.08
CA LEU A 8 -12.07 15.80 7.33
C LEU A 8 -11.26 16.45 8.46
N ALA A 9 -11.02 15.71 9.56
CA ALA A 9 -10.22 16.19 10.68
C ALA A 9 -8.76 16.48 10.28
N VAL A 10 -8.15 15.59 9.50
CA VAL A 10 -6.78 15.77 8.99
C VAL A 10 -6.72 16.90 7.96
N GLN A 11 -7.66 16.96 7.02
CA GLN A 11 -7.76 18.00 6.00
C GLN A 11 -7.87 19.40 6.62
N HIS A 12 -8.72 19.54 7.65
CA HIS A 12 -8.86 20.79 8.40
C HIS A 12 -7.56 21.17 9.10
N ARG A 13 -6.94 20.22 9.82
CA ARG A 13 -5.66 20.46 10.51
C ARG A 13 -4.53 20.86 9.56
N MET A 14 -4.50 20.29 8.37
CA MET A 14 -3.51 20.57 7.33
C MET A 14 -3.83 21.84 6.52
N GLY A 15 -4.98 22.50 6.75
CA GLY A 15 -5.41 23.66 5.97
C GLY A 15 -5.69 23.35 4.49
N GLN A 16 -6.15 22.13 4.19
CA GLN A 16 -6.29 21.63 2.81
C GLN A 16 -7.73 21.21 2.44
N SER A 17 -8.73 21.57 3.25
CA SER A 17 -10.13 21.21 3.02
C SER A 17 -10.66 21.61 1.64
N ASP A 18 -10.38 22.83 1.17
CA ASP A 18 -10.85 23.30 -0.14
C ASP A 18 -10.25 22.51 -1.30
N ASN A 19 -8.95 22.19 -1.20
CA ASN A 19 -8.26 21.36 -2.17
C ASN A 19 -8.83 19.94 -2.17
N ALA A 20 -9.07 19.37 -0.97
CA ALA A 20 -9.66 18.06 -0.80
C ALA A 20 -11.02 17.95 -1.50
N ILE A 21 -11.93 18.91 -1.29
CA ILE A 21 -13.25 18.93 -1.95
C ILE A 21 -13.10 18.85 -3.48
N ARG A 22 -12.14 19.60 -4.03
CA ARG A 22 -11.89 19.66 -5.47
C ARG A 22 -11.35 18.34 -6.00
N VAL A 23 -10.37 17.74 -5.32
CA VAL A 23 -9.76 16.47 -5.78
C VAL A 23 -10.68 15.28 -5.55
N GLY A 24 -11.56 15.30 -4.55
CA GLY A 24 -12.49 14.22 -4.25
C GLY A 24 -13.52 13.97 -5.37
N GLN A 25 -13.71 14.94 -6.26
CA GLN A 25 -14.58 14.81 -7.43
C GLN A 25 -14.11 13.75 -8.43
N ILE A 26 -12.84 13.32 -8.37
CA ILE A 26 -12.31 12.29 -9.26
C ILE A 26 -12.60 10.86 -8.78
N ILE A 27 -13.08 10.70 -7.54
CA ILE A 27 -13.37 9.40 -6.94
C ILE A 27 -14.74 8.93 -7.45
N SER A 28 -14.77 7.81 -8.16
CA SER A 28 -15.99 7.17 -8.65
C SER A 28 -16.03 5.70 -8.26
N ALA A 29 -17.21 5.09 -8.24
CA ALA A 29 -17.32 3.63 -8.21
C ALA A 29 -17.03 3.02 -9.58
N ASP A 30 -17.27 3.77 -10.66
CA ASP A 30 -17.06 3.29 -12.03
C ASP A 30 -15.58 3.27 -12.39
N ILE A 31 -15.17 2.27 -13.16
CA ILE A 31 -13.83 2.06 -13.69
C ILE A 31 -13.76 2.73 -15.08
N PRO A 32 -13.07 3.87 -15.23
CA PRO A 32 -12.90 4.48 -16.54
C PRO A 32 -12.09 3.57 -17.47
N GLU A 33 -12.35 3.61 -18.77
CA GLU A 33 -11.65 2.78 -19.78
C GLU A 33 -10.12 2.91 -19.69
N VAL A 34 -9.62 4.14 -19.45
CA VAL A 34 -8.18 4.41 -19.26
C VAL A 34 -7.62 3.72 -18.01
N ALA A 35 -8.42 3.60 -16.94
CA ALA A 35 -8.04 2.90 -15.72
C ALA A 35 -8.10 1.38 -15.93
N ALA A 36 -9.12 0.86 -16.62
CA ALA A 36 -9.21 -0.55 -16.99
C ALA A 36 -8.00 -0.99 -17.84
N ALA A 37 -7.65 -0.22 -18.87
CA ALA A 37 -6.49 -0.49 -19.70
C ALA A 37 -5.17 -0.39 -18.92
N PHE A 38 -5.06 0.54 -17.96
CA PHE A 38 -3.90 0.61 -17.08
C PHE A 38 -3.80 -0.62 -16.19
N LEU A 39 -4.89 -1.04 -15.55
CA LEU A 39 -4.95 -2.20 -14.66
C LEU A 39 -4.54 -3.48 -15.40
N ALA A 40 -5.15 -3.74 -16.56
CA ALA A 40 -4.86 -4.92 -17.38
C ALA A 40 -3.40 -5.01 -17.84
N ALA A 41 -2.68 -3.88 -17.93
CA ALA A 41 -1.27 -3.88 -18.29
C ALA A 41 -0.32 -4.20 -17.12
N GLN A 42 -0.81 -4.26 -15.88
CA GLN A 42 0.07 -4.46 -14.73
C GLN A 42 0.35 -5.95 -14.50
N PRO A 43 1.60 -6.32 -14.18
CA PRO A 43 1.96 -7.66 -13.72
C PRO A 43 1.94 -7.79 -12.18
N LEU A 44 1.61 -6.71 -11.47
CA LEU A 44 1.65 -6.61 -10.02
C LEU A 44 0.56 -5.66 -9.53
N VAL A 45 -0.23 -6.13 -8.57
CA VAL A 45 -1.12 -5.30 -7.75
C VAL A 45 -0.81 -5.54 -6.28
N PHE A 46 -1.10 -4.54 -5.46
CA PHE A 46 -1.05 -4.66 -4.01
C PHE A 46 -2.45 -4.63 -3.46
N ILE A 47 -2.69 -5.39 -2.40
CA ILE A 47 -3.98 -5.51 -1.75
C ILE A 47 -3.81 -5.35 -0.23
N SER A 48 -4.77 -4.73 0.42
CA SER A 48 -4.87 -4.67 1.87
C SER A 48 -6.23 -5.17 2.32
N ALA A 49 -6.25 -5.84 3.46
CA ALA A 49 -7.47 -6.29 4.08
C ALA A 49 -7.28 -6.43 5.59
N ARG A 50 -8.39 -6.52 6.30
CA ARG A 50 -8.45 -6.82 7.73
C ARG A 50 -8.64 -8.32 7.92
N ASP A 51 -7.84 -8.93 8.80
CA ASP A 51 -8.06 -10.31 9.23
C ASP A 51 -9.19 -10.41 10.29
N ASP A 52 -9.51 -11.63 10.70
CA ASP A 52 -10.62 -11.89 11.62
C ASP A 52 -10.35 -11.38 13.05
N ASP A 53 -9.08 -11.17 13.41
CA ASP A 53 -8.66 -10.55 14.67
C ASP A 53 -8.68 -9.01 14.59
N GLY A 54 -9.02 -8.47 13.43
CA GLY A 54 -9.07 -7.04 13.17
C GLY A 54 -7.71 -6.42 12.82
N ARG A 55 -6.65 -7.22 12.65
CA ARG A 55 -5.33 -6.73 12.24
C ARG A 55 -5.35 -6.39 10.76
N MET A 56 -4.63 -5.33 10.40
CA MET A 56 -4.53 -4.89 9.02
C MET A 56 -3.26 -5.46 8.40
N TRP A 57 -3.39 -6.01 7.19
CA TRP A 57 -2.27 -6.50 6.41
C TRP A 57 -2.24 -5.84 5.04
N ALA A 58 -1.05 -5.82 4.43
CA ALA A 58 -0.85 -5.48 3.03
C ALA A 58 -0.05 -6.62 2.38
N SER A 59 -0.42 -6.95 1.15
CA SER A 59 0.15 -8.06 0.37
C SER A 59 0.29 -7.64 -1.08
N GLN A 60 0.95 -8.50 -1.85
CA GLN A 60 1.08 -8.37 -3.30
C GLN A 60 0.47 -9.57 -4.00
N ILE A 61 -0.06 -9.34 -5.18
CA ILE A 61 -0.52 -10.39 -6.10
C ILE A 61 0.18 -10.13 -7.42
N VAL A 62 0.85 -11.17 -7.93
CA VAL A 62 1.63 -11.11 -9.17
C VAL A 62 1.03 -12.08 -10.17
N GLY A 63 0.90 -11.63 -11.42
CA GLY A 63 0.43 -12.45 -12.52
C GLY A 63 0.89 -11.90 -13.87
N PRO A 64 0.68 -12.64 -14.97
CA PRO A 64 0.94 -12.11 -16.30
C PRO A 64 0.03 -10.91 -16.58
N PRO A 65 0.44 -9.91 -17.38
CA PRO A 65 -0.45 -8.84 -17.81
C PRO A 65 -1.80 -9.39 -18.31
N GLY A 66 -2.89 -8.84 -17.81
CA GLY A 66 -4.25 -9.32 -17.98
C GLY A 66 -4.82 -10.05 -16.76
N PHE A 67 -3.98 -10.52 -15.82
CA PHE A 67 -4.45 -11.24 -14.63
C PHE A 67 -5.38 -10.41 -13.75
N ALA A 68 -5.18 -9.09 -13.70
CA ALA A 68 -6.08 -8.15 -13.04
C ALA A 68 -6.73 -7.28 -14.12
N HIS A 69 -8.04 -7.39 -14.32
CA HIS A 69 -8.75 -6.68 -15.39
C HIS A 69 -10.17 -6.30 -14.99
N ALA A 70 -10.71 -5.25 -15.60
CA ALA A 70 -12.11 -4.88 -15.44
C ALA A 70 -12.99 -5.80 -16.30
N ALA A 71 -13.93 -6.52 -15.68
CA ALA A 71 -14.93 -7.32 -16.40
C ALA A 71 -16.10 -6.45 -16.87
N ASP A 72 -16.43 -5.41 -16.10
CA ASP A 72 -17.44 -4.41 -16.45
C ASP A 72 -17.10 -3.05 -15.78
N ALA A 73 -18.05 -2.11 -15.78
CA ALA A 73 -17.86 -0.77 -15.23
C ALA A 73 -17.56 -0.74 -13.72
N ARG A 74 -17.89 -1.78 -12.95
CA ARG A 74 -17.70 -1.81 -11.48
C ARG A 74 -17.15 -3.13 -10.94
N THR A 75 -16.70 -4.02 -11.83
CA THR A 75 -16.20 -5.34 -11.46
C THR A 75 -14.79 -5.52 -11.97
N ILE A 76 -13.88 -5.88 -11.07
CA ILE A 76 -12.51 -6.31 -11.40
C ILE A 76 -12.40 -7.80 -11.12
N VAL A 77 -11.79 -8.54 -12.04
CA VAL A 77 -11.37 -9.92 -11.85
C VAL A 77 -9.87 -9.94 -11.64
N ILE A 78 -9.43 -10.71 -10.63
CA ILE A 78 -8.02 -10.99 -10.35
C ILE A 78 -7.86 -12.51 -10.45
N ASP A 79 -7.23 -13.01 -11.51
CA ASP A 79 -6.99 -14.43 -11.78
C ASP A 79 -5.82 -15.00 -10.95
N ALA A 80 -5.71 -14.55 -9.70
CA ALA A 80 -4.69 -14.99 -8.73
C ALA A 80 -5.09 -14.58 -7.30
N THR A 81 -4.53 -15.27 -6.32
CA THR A 81 -4.60 -14.93 -4.89
C THR A 81 -3.19 -14.67 -4.34
N PRO A 82 -3.07 -14.10 -3.12
CA PRO A 82 -1.78 -14.10 -2.43
C PRO A 82 -1.23 -15.52 -2.26
N ASP A 83 0.10 -15.64 -2.28
CA ASP A 83 0.78 -16.94 -2.20
C ASP A 83 0.62 -17.62 -0.82
N TYR A 84 0.85 -18.93 -0.77
CA TYR A 84 0.88 -19.66 0.49
C TYR A 84 1.92 -19.07 1.46
N GLY A 85 1.49 -18.85 2.71
CA GLY A 85 2.30 -18.20 3.75
C GLY A 85 2.06 -16.69 3.87
N ASP A 86 1.49 -16.05 2.85
CA ASP A 86 1.05 -14.65 2.93
C ASP A 86 -0.08 -14.50 3.96
N PRO A 87 -0.04 -13.47 4.83
CA PRO A 87 -1.07 -13.22 5.84
C PRO A 87 -2.50 -13.08 5.28
N LEU A 88 -2.65 -12.62 4.04
CA LEU A 88 -3.95 -12.45 3.38
C LEU A 88 -4.42 -13.67 2.59
N ALA A 89 -3.60 -14.71 2.41
CA ALA A 89 -3.95 -15.89 1.62
C ALA A 89 -5.22 -16.60 2.16
N GLY A 90 -5.32 -16.75 3.47
CA GLY A 90 -6.52 -17.31 4.14
C GLY A 90 -7.64 -16.29 4.33
N VAL A 91 -7.30 -15.01 4.53
CA VAL A 91 -8.28 -13.93 4.78
C VAL A 91 -9.18 -13.71 3.57
N LEU A 92 -8.60 -13.75 2.36
CA LEU A 92 -9.31 -13.50 1.10
C LEU A 92 -10.08 -14.73 0.57
N GLN A 93 -10.17 -15.82 1.34
CA GLN A 93 -11.02 -16.99 1.05
C GLN A 93 -12.50 -16.76 1.43
N SER A 94 -12.86 -15.53 1.80
CA SER A 94 -14.24 -15.13 2.08
C SER A 94 -14.43 -13.66 1.75
N GLU A 95 -15.68 -13.18 1.75
CA GLU A 95 -15.99 -11.79 1.44
C GLU A 95 -15.25 -10.83 2.37
N ARG A 96 -14.50 -9.88 1.81
CA ARG A 96 -13.71 -8.90 2.58
C ARG A 96 -13.76 -7.54 1.90
N LYS A 97 -13.81 -6.48 2.71
CA LYS A 97 -13.49 -5.13 2.24
C LYS A 97 -11.99 -5.04 2.03
N ILE A 98 -11.59 -4.54 0.86
CA ILE A 98 -10.20 -4.46 0.45
C ILE A 98 -9.84 -3.06 -0.04
N GLY A 99 -8.58 -2.69 0.17
CA GLY A 99 -7.92 -1.66 -0.61
C GLY A 99 -7.01 -2.31 -1.63
N MET A 100 -6.95 -1.76 -2.84
CA MET A 100 -6.09 -2.24 -3.90
C MET A 100 -5.33 -1.08 -4.55
N LEU A 101 -4.07 -1.32 -4.88
CA LEU A 101 -3.19 -0.39 -5.57
C LEU A 101 -2.54 -1.10 -6.75
N ALA A 102 -2.81 -0.63 -7.95
CA ALA A 102 -2.00 -1.00 -9.12
C ALA A 102 -0.91 0.05 -9.32
N LEU A 103 0.35 -0.39 -9.40
CA LEU A 103 1.54 0.48 -9.46
C LEU A 103 2.39 0.13 -10.68
N GLN A 104 2.78 1.15 -11.43
CA GLN A 104 3.71 1.05 -12.55
C GLN A 104 4.95 1.90 -12.25
N PRO A 105 6.00 1.34 -11.60
CA PRO A 105 7.21 2.07 -11.26
C PRO A 105 7.90 2.69 -12.49
N GLN A 106 7.94 1.97 -13.62
CA GLN A 106 8.61 2.38 -14.87
C GLN A 106 8.19 3.77 -15.36
N ARG A 107 6.92 4.12 -15.15
CA ARG A 107 6.32 5.39 -15.60
C ARG A 107 5.79 6.23 -14.44
N ARG A 108 6.06 5.83 -13.19
CA ARG A 108 5.57 6.47 -11.96
C ARG A 108 4.05 6.67 -11.96
N ARG A 109 3.30 5.67 -12.44
CA ARG A 109 1.83 5.70 -12.47
C ARG A 109 1.27 4.80 -11.40
N ARG A 110 0.09 5.16 -10.89
CA ARG A 110 -0.68 4.34 -9.96
C ARG A 110 -2.16 4.64 -10.07
N MET A 111 -2.97 3.63 -9.82
CA MET A 111 -4.40 3.79 -9.52
C MET A 111 -4.72 3.05 -8.23
N ARG A 112 -5.73 3.55 -7.52
CA ARG A 112 -6.26 2.94 -6.31
C ARG A 112 -7.70 2.52 -6.56
N VAL A 113 -8.04 1.39 -5.96
CA VAL A 113 -9.37 0.80 -5.98
C VAL A 113 -9.69 0.35 -4.58
N ASN A 114 -10.77 0.84 -3.99
CA ASN A 114 -11.31 0.29 -2.75
C ASN A 114 -12.66 -0.34 -3.07
N GLY A 115 -12.97 -1.43 -2.39
CA GLY A 115 -14.16 -2.20 -2.71
C GLY A 115 -14.32 -3.44 -1.84
N THR A 116 -15.16 -4.34 -2.30
CA THR A 116 -15.41 -5.63 -1.65
C THR A 116 -14.96 -6.76 -2.56
N SER A 117 -14.08 -7.63 -2.06
CA SER A 117 -13.63 -8.83 -2.76
C SER A 117 -14.41 -10.06 -2.30
N VAL A 118 -14.74 -10.94 -3.23
CA VAL A 118 -15.21 -12.30 -2.98
C VAL A 118 -14.30 -13.32 -3.68
N PRO A 119 -14.05 -14.49 -3.10
CA PRO A 119 -13.29 -15.55 -3.77
C PRO A 119 -14.04 -16.07 -5.01
N SER A 120 -13.31 -16.37 -6.07
CA SER A 120 -13.85 -16.91 -7.32
C SER A 120 -12.86 -17.88 -7.96
N GLY A 121 -13.07 -19.18 -7.76
CA GLY A 121 -12.10 -20.20 -8.17
C GLY A 121 -10.76 -19.99 -7.48
N ASP A 122 -9.68 -19.91 -8.27
CA ASP A 122 -8.32 -19.62 -7.80
C ASP A 122 -7.97 -18.12 -7.83
N GLY A 123 -8.99 -17.26 -7.85
CA GLY A 123 -8.88 -15.81 -7.95
C GLY A 123 -9.89 -15.04 -7.11
N LEU A 124 -10.03 -13.76 -7.39
CA LEU A 124 -10.90 -12.82 -6.68
C LEU A 124 -11.77 -12.04 -7.67
N ILE A 125 -13.01 -11.78 -7.28
CA ILE A 125 -13.87 -10.77 -7.90
C ILE A 125 -13.98 -9.60 -6.94
N VAL A 126 -13.72 -8.39 -7.43
CA VAL A 126 -13.78 -7.15 -6.66
C VAL A 126 -14.87 -6.25 -7.22
N THR A 127 -15.88 -5.94 -6.40
CA THR A 127 -16.85 -4.89 -6.69
C THR A 127 -16.31 -3.56 -6.18
N THR A 128 -16.24 -2.55 -7.05
CA THR A 128 -15.58 -1.28 -6.77
C THR A 128 -16.50 -0.25 -6.11
N ASP A 129 -16.02 0.33 -5.00
CA ASP A 129 -16.66 1.45 -4.31
C ASP A 129 -15.97 2.78 -4.64
N GLN A 130 -14.64 2.74 -4.78
CA GLN A 130 -13.80 3.89 -5.11
C GLN A 130 -12.73 3.50 -6.12
N VAL A 131 -12.59 4.25 -7.20
CA VAL A 131 -11.59 4.09 -8.26
C VAL A 131 -11.07 5.47 -8.61
N TYR A 132 -9.76 5.66 -8.55
CA TYR A 132 -9.14 6.93 -8.88
C TYR A 132 -7.63 6.79 -9.13
N SER A 133 -7.08 7.76 -9.85
CA SER A 133 -5.64 7.86 -10.10
C SER A 133 -4.98 8.83 -9.14
N ASN A 134 -3.78 8.51 -8.67
CA ASN A 134 -3.01 9.39 -7.78
C ASN A 134 -1.81 9.99 -8.52
N CYS A 135 -1.30 11.11 -7.99
CA CYS A 135 -0.12 11.78 -8.51
C CYS A 135 1.14 10.86 -8.49
N PRO A 136 2.10 11.11 -9.40
CA PRO A 136 3.30 10.28 -9.56
C PRO A 136 4.39 10.52 -8.49
N LYS A 137 4.15 11.47 -7.56
CA LYS A 137 5.15 11.89 -6.57
C LYS A 137 5.63 10.72 -5.72
N TYR A 138 6.92 10.75 -5.40
CA TYR A 138 7.62 9.81 -4.51
C TYR A 138 7.73 8.37 -5.03
N ILE A 139 7.29 8.07 -6.26
CA ILE A 139 7.52 6.77 -6.89
C ILE A 139 8.91 6.76 -7.50
N ALA A 140 9.80 5.93 -6.98
CA ALA A 140 11.07 5.63 -7.60
C ALA A 140 10.84 4.82 -8.88
N ARG A 141 11.46 5.24 -9.99
CA ARG A 141 11.35 4.55 -11.27
C ARG A 141 12.31 3.37 -11.29
N ARG A 142 11.83 2.22 -11.75
CA ARG A 142 12.63 1.01 -11.96
C ARG A 142 11.95 0.13 -12.98
N ASP A 143 12.74 -0.66 -13.70
CA ASP A 143 12.26 -1.64 -14.69
C ASP A 143 12.34 -3.06 -14.14
N ILE A 144 11.51 -3.95 -14.65
CA ILE A 144 11.61 -5.39 -14.33
C ILE A 144 12.87 -5.90 -15.01
N SER A 145 13.80 -6.45 -14.23
CA SER A 145 15.09 -6.94 -14.72
C SER A 145 15.07 -8.42 -15.05
N GLU A 146 14.32 -9.21 -14.29
CA GLU A 146 14.21 -10.66 -14.45
C GLU A 146 12.93 -11.18 -13.79
N ILE A 147 12.57 -12.43 -14.14
CA ILE A 147 11.52 -13.20 -13.47
C ILE A 147 12.23 -14.32 -12.71
N GLY A 148 12.19 -14.25 -11.38
CA GLY A 148 12.74 -15.24 -10.47
C GLY A 148 11.83 -16.48 -10.32
N PRO A 149 12.09 -17.33 -9.30
CA PRO A 149 11.27 -18.49 -9.00
C PRO A 149 9.81 -18.09 -8.75
N SER A 150 8.88 -18.91 -9.24
CA SER A 150 7.43 -18.68 -9.09
C SER A 150 6.88 -19.10 -7.74
N LEU A 151 7.60 -19.95 -6.99
CA LEU A 151 7.16 -20.42 -5.68
C LEU A 151 7.86 -19.63 -4.58
N PRO A 152 7.11 -19.10 -3.60
CA PRO A 152 7.71 -18.49 -2.43
C PRO A 152 8.54 -19.52 -1.66
N GLY A 153 9.59 -19.03 -1.01
CA GLY A 153 10.37 -19.79 -0.05
C GLY A 153 9.70 -19.85 1.32
N GLU A 154 10.51 -20.15 2.33
CA GLU A 154 10.05 -20.23 3.72
C GLU A 154 9.53 -18.88 4.24
N THR A 155 8.38 -18.92 4.91
CA THR A 155 7.83 -17.80 5.67
C THR A 155 8.28 -17.87 7.12
N ARG A 156 8.93 -16.81 7.60
CA ARG A 156 9.33 -16.64 9.00
C ARG A 156 8.45 -15.62 9.69
N ARG A 157 8.12 -15.86 10.96
CA ARG A 157 7.31 -14.96 11.79
C ARG A 157 8.08 -14.50 13.01
N GLY A 158 7.85 -13.26 13.43
CA GLY A 158 8.48 -12.66 14.61
C GLY A 158 7.60 -11.57 15.22
N SER A 159 7.98 -11.08 16.40
CA SER A 159 7.30 -9.94 17.05
C SER A 159 8.12 -8.66 17.04
N ALA A 160 9.30 -8.68 16.44
CA ALA A 160 10.23 -7.57 16.27
C ALA A 160 11.07 -7.82 15.01
N LEU A 161 11.64 -6.76 14.45
CA LEU A 161 12.60 -6.86 13.35
C LEU A 161 13.93 -7.41 13.85
N ASP A 162 14.46 -8.44 13.19
CA ASP A 162 15.85 -8.88 13.38
C ASP A 162 16.84 -7.92 12.67
N ASP A 163 18.14 -8.16 12.80
CA ASP A 163 19.17 -7.26 12.24
C ASP A 163 19.12 -7.18 10.70
N ALA A 164 18.80 -8.28 10.03
CA ALA A 164 18.71 -8.32 8.56
C ALA A 164 17.46 -7.55 8.09
N GLN A 165 16.34 -7.72 8.79
CA GLN A 165 15.09 -7.01 8.53
C GLN A 165 15.22 -5.51 8.82
N GLN A 166 15.92 -5.13 9.90
CA GLN A 166 16.26 -3.74 10.19
C GLN A 166 17.09 -3.11 9.05
N GLN A 167 18.04 -3.85 8.49
CA GLN A 167 18.81 -3.40 7.33
C GLN A 167 17.96 -3.26 6.07
N ALA A 168 17.02 -4.19 5.82
CA ALA A 168 16.10 -4.09 4.69
C ALA A 168 15.19 -2.85 4.81
N VAL A 169 14.68 -2.57 6.02
CA VAL A 169 13.90 -1.36 6.32
C VAL A 169 14.71 -0.09 6.10
N SER A 170 15.98 -0.06 6.51
CA SER A 170 16.80 1.16 6.43
C SER A 170 17.13 1.57 5.00
N VAL A 171 17.22 0.61 4.07
CA VAL A 171 17.57 0.86 2.66
C VAL A 171 16.37 0.94 1.73
N THR A 172 15.15 0.67 2.21
CA THR A 172 13.96 0.73 1.36
C THR A 172 13.65 2.17 0.94
N ASP A 173 13.23 2.33 -0.31
CA ASP A 173 12.73 3.58 -0.88
C ASP A 173 11.20 3.58 -1.00
N THR A 174 10.53 2.50 -0.60
CA THR A 174 9.08 2.35 -0.69
C THR A 174 8.51 1.34 0.30
N PHE A 175 7.26 1.55 0.66
CA PHE A 175 6.41 0.53 1.26
C PHE A 175 4.96 0.77 0.86
N ILE A 176 4.15 -0.28 0.94
CA ILE A 176 2.70 -0.20 0.81
C ILE A 176 2.09 -0.25 2.19
N ILE A 177 1.11 0.63 2.45
CA ILE A 177 0.37 0.66 3.70
C ILE A 177 -1.09 0.30 3.46
N GLY A 178 -1.58 -0.66 4.25
CA GLY A 178 -2.98 -1.02 4.40
C GLY A 178 -3.58 -0.31 5.61
N THR A 179 -4.67 0.42 5.43
CA THR A 179 -5.45 1.06 6.51
C THR A 179 -6.94 0.83 6.28
N ALA A 180 -7.79 1.15 7.26
CA ALA A 180 -9.23 1.17 7.05
C ALA A 180 -9.89 2.28 7.86
N ASP A 181 -11.05 2.75 7.41
CA ASP A 181 -11.86 3.69 8.19
C ASP A 181 -12.61 2.97 9.34
N GLY A 182 -13.44 3.73 10.07
CA GLY A 182 -14.23 3.22 11.18
C GLY A 182 -15.27 2.15 10.79
N ASP A 183 -15.68 2.11 9.51
CA ASP A 183 -16.63 1.14 8.97
C ASP A 183 -15.93 -0.07 8.32
N GLY A 184 -14.59 -0.14 8.46
CA GLY A 184 -13.75 -1.20 7.91
C GLY A 184 -13.53 -1.10 6.40
N ASN A 185 -13.84 0.03 5.76
CA ASN A 185 -13.51 0.25 4.35
C ASN A 185 -11.99 0.36 4.21
N ALA A 186 -11.38 -0.72 3.70
CA ALA A 186 -9.94 -0.82 3.58
C ALA A 186 -9.40 0.00 2.41
N ASP A 187 -8.14 0.37 2.54
CA ASP A 187 -7.38 1.18 1.60
C ASP A 187 -5.94 0.69 1.50
N ALA A 188 -5.39 0.71 0.29
CA ALA A 188 -3.98 0.40 0.03
C ALA A 188 -3.28 1.61 -0.61
N SER A 189 -2.18 2.06 -0.03
CA SER A 189 -1.45 3.24 -0.51
C SER A 189 0.05 3.01 -0.59
N HIS A 190 0.66 3.51 -1.65
CA HIS A 190 2.12 3.59 -1.77
C HIS A 190 2.67 4.77 -0.98
N ARG A 191 3.73 4.52 -0.21
CA ARG A 191 4.61 5.51 0.42
C ARG A 191 6.01 5.32 -0.12
N GLY A 192 6.67 6.43 -0.47
CA GLY A 192 8.02 6.39 -1.00
C GLY A 192 8.83 7.61 -0.57
N GLY A 193 10.14 7.50 -0.72
CA GLY A 193 11.10 8.52 -0.34
C GLY A 193 12.51 8.11 -0.74
N ASN A 194 13.52 8.85 -0.29
CA ASN A 194 14.90 8.38 -0.37
C ASN A 194 15.11 7.24 0.63
N PRO A 195 16.02 6.29 0.38
CA PRO A 195 16.44 5.32 1.39
C PRO A 195 16.70 5.98 2.75
N GLY A 196 16.15 5.40 3.81
CA GLY A 196 16.15 5.96 5.16
C GLY A 196 14.92 6.82 5.50
N PHE A 197 13.98 7.05 4.58
CA PHE A 197 12.73 7.77 4.89
C PHE A 197 11.83 7.01 5.88
N LEU A 198 11.85 5.67 5.82
CA LEU A 198 11.27 4.80 6.83
C LEU A 198 12.31 4.59 7.93
N ARG A 199 12.29 5.47 8.92
CA ARG A 199 13.28 5.49 10.00
C ARG A 199 12.97 4.40 11.03
N LEU A 200 14.00 3.64 11.37
CA LEU A 200 13.98 2.71 12.49
C LEU A 200 14.29 3.47 13.79
N LEU A 201 13.35 3.48 14.74
CA LEU A 201 13.55 4.04 16.09
C LEU A 201 13.88 2.95 17.11
N SER A 202 13.38 1.74 16.90
CA SER A 202 13.74 0.52 17.62
C SER A 202 13.31 -0.71 16.79
N PRO A 203 13.68 -1.95 17.16
CA PRO A 203 13.21 -3.16 16.49
C PRO A 203 11.68 -3.33 16.39
N LYS A 204 10.90 -2.55 17.15
CA LYS A 204 9.43 -2.55 17.11
C LYS A 204 8.81 -1.19 16.77
N LEU A 205 9.61 -0.17 16.48
CA LEU A 205 9.09 1.20 16.29
C LEU A 205 9.69 1.82 15.04
N LEU A 206 8.83 2.13 14.07
CA LEU A 206 9.17 2.81 12.83
C LEU A 206 8.58 4.22 12.80
N ARG A 207 9.22 5.12 12.07
CA ARG A 207 8.70 6.46 11.80
C ARG A 207 8.91 6.85 10.35
N TRP A 208 7.87 7.32 9.67
CA TRP A 208 8.00 7.93 8.34
C TRP A 208 7.33 9.31 8.29
N PRO A 209 7.77 10.18 7.38
CA PRO A 209 7.12 11.46 7.14
C PRO A 209 5.91 11.32 6.21
N ASP A 210 4.89 12.17 6.42
CA ASP A 210 3.88 12.44 5.40
C ASP A 210 4.27 13.71 4.63
N TYR A 211 4.57 13.56 3.34
CA TYR A 211 4.92 14.66 2.45
C TYR A 211 3.69 15.18 1.68
N LEU A 212 3.81 16.38 1.12
CA LEU A 212 2.74 17.02 0.35
C LEU A 212 2.21 16.16 -0.81
N GLY A 213 1.04 15.57 -0.59
CA GLY A 213 0.38 14.64 -1.50
C GLY A 213 -0.69 15.29 -2.37
N ASN A 214 -1.84 14.62 -2.45
CA ASN A 214 -3.01 15.00 -3.26
C ASN A 214 -4.12 15.67 -2.44
N SER A 215 -3.88 16.00 -1.16
CA SER A 215 -4.85 16.61 -0.25
C SER A 215 -6.04 15.73 0.19
N MET A 216 -6.15 14.47 -0.23
CA MET A 216 -7.27 13.61 0.16
C MET A 216 -7.12 13.06 1.60
N PHE A 217 -5.88 12.81 2.02
CA PHE A 217 -5.53 12.30 3.35
C PHE A 217 -6.15 10.95 3.75
N MET A 218 -6.56 10.11 2.80
CA MET A 218 -7.26 8.84 3.09
C MET A 218 -6.54 7.95 4.11
N THR A 219 -5.23 7.70 3.94
CA THR A 219 -4.45 6.93 4.93
C THR A 219 -4.40 7.60 6.29
N LEU A 220 -4.16 8.92 6.35
CA LEU A 220 -4.02 9.63 7.63
C LEU A 220 -5.38 9.78 8.33
N GLY A 221 -6.45 9.96 7.56
CA GLY A 221 -7.82 9.99 8.02
C GLY A 221 -8.24 8.64 8.60
N ASN A 222 -7.92 7.55 7.90
CA ASN A 222 -8.09 6.19 8.44
C ASN A 222 -7.33 6.03 9.76
N LEU A 223 -6.03 6.36 9.80
CA LEU A 223 -5.21 6.29 11.02
C LEU A 223 -5.71 7.18 12.17
N HIS A 224 -6.44 8.25 11.86
CA HIS A 224 -7.03 9.12 12.87
C HIS A 224 -8.20 8.45 13.61
N VAL A 225 -8.97 7.60 12.93
CA VAL A 225 -10.15 6.93 13.49
C VAL A 225 -9.88 5.48 13.88
N ASP A 226 -8.92 4.83 13.24
CA ASP A 226 -8.50 3.46 13.52
C ASP A 226 -6.96 3.36 13.40
N PRO A 227 -6.22 3.15 14.49
CA PRO A 227 -4.77 3.14 14.46
C PRO A 227 -4.19 1.89 13.78
N ARG A 228 -4.99 0.85 13.52
CA ARG A 228 -4.48 -0.42 12.99
C ARG A 228 -4.07 -0.27 11.52
N CYS A 229 -2.85 -0.68 11.20
CA CYS A 229 -2.36 -0.67 9.83
C CYS A 229 -1.37 -1.81 9.56
N GLY A 230 -1.30 -2.21 8.30
CA GLY A 230 -0.33 -3.17 7.80
C GLY A 230 0.67 -2.52 6.85
N LEU A 231 1.94 -2.92 6.89
CA LEU A 231 2.96 -2.49 5.95
C LEU A 231 3.43 -3.69 5.12
N LEU A 232 3.65 -3.49 3.83
CA LEU A 232 4.42 -4.39 2.98
C LEU A 232 5.65 -3.65 2.45
N ILE A 233 6.81 -4.20 2.73
CA ILE A 233 8.11 -3.69 2.29
C ILE A 233 8.67 -4.71 1.30
N PRO A 234 8.55 -4.46 -0.01
CA PRO A 234 9.10 -5.35 -1.03
C PRO A 234 10.62 -5.15 -1.16
N ASP A 235 11.40 -6.23 -1.10
CA ASP A 235 12.76 -6.24 -1.63
C ASP A 235 12.69 -6.44 -3.15
N TRP A 236 12.72 -5.34 -3.87
CA TRP A 236 12.66 -5.31 -5.32
C TRP A 236 13.75 -6.13 -6.01
N ARG A 237 14.92 -6.31 -5.39
CA ARG A 237 16.06 -6.99 -6.00
C ARG A 237 16.02 -8.49 -5.75
N THR A 238 15.62 -8.92 -4.56
CA THR A 238 15.61 -10.36 -4.21
C THR A 238 14.24 -11.00 -4.35
N GLY A 239 13.19 -10.19 -4.47
CA GLY A 239 11.80 -10.64 -4.46
C GLY A 239 11.30 -11.08 -3.09
N SER A 240 12.09 -10.96 -2.02
CA SER A 240 11.61 -11.20 -0.67
C SER A 240 10.62 -10.12 -0.25
N THR A 241 9.66 -10.47 0.59
CA THR A 241 8.70 -9.53 1.15
C THR A 241 8.80 -9.51 2.67
N LEU A 242 8.67 -8.30 3.24
CA LEU A 242 8.55 -8.11 4.68
C LEU A 242 7.23 -7.42 4.98
N GLN A 243 6.32 -8.16 5.62
CA GLN A 243 4.98 -7.72 5.99
C GLN A 243 4.93 -7.48 7.49
N LEU A 244 4.35 -6.36 7.89
CA LEU A 244 4.23 -5.93 9.28
C LEU A 244 2.78 -5.62 9.57
N THR A 245 2.27 -6.01 10.73
CA THR A 245 1.00 -5.49 11.27
C THR A 245 1.27 -4.81 12.60
N GLY A 246 0.45 -3.80 12.91
CA GLY A 246 0.53 -3.11 14.17
C GLY A 246 -0.36 -1.88 14.23
N THR A 247 0.07 -0.89 14.99
CA THR A 247 -0.67 0.36 15.17
C THR A 247 0.18 1.58 14.87
N ALA A 248 -0.40 2.53 14.16
CA ALA A 248 0.21 3.80 13.81
C ALA A 248 -0.49 4.99 14.48
N ARG A 249 0.27 6.02 14.80
CA ARG A 249 -0.22 7.28 15.36
C ARG A 249 0.33 8.45 14.56
N LEU A 250 -0.53 9.42 14.28
CA LEU A 250 -0.13 10.70 13.71
C LEU A 250 0.60 11.52 14.77
N ASN A 251 1.82 11.92 14.47
CA ASN A 251 2.65 12.73 15.34
C ASN A 251 2.80 14.13 14.72
N TRP A 252 2.35 15.11 15.47
CA TRP A 252 2.25 16.51 15.07
C TRP A 252 3.31 17.39 15.74
N ASP A 253 4.22 16.80 16.51
CA ASP A 253 5.37 17.49 17.07
C ASP A 253 6.36 17.81 15.94
N GLU A 254 6.51 19.08 15.60
CA GLU A 254 7.38 19.53 14.51
C GLU A 254 8.84 19.08 14.68
N SER A 255 9.29 18.80 15.91
CA SER A 255 10.64 18.29 16.17
C SER A 255 10.88 16.89 15.57
N THR A 256 9.81 16.16 15.22
CA THR A 256 9.92 14.82 14.62
C THR A 256 9.92 14.86 13.09
N PHE A 257 9.63 16.01 12.48
CA PHE A 257 9.37 16.10 11.04
C PHE A 257 10.68 15.97 10.25
N ALA A 258 10.62 15.21 9.16
CA ALA A 258 11.68 15.26 8.15
C ALA A 258 11.53 16.54 7.30
N PRO A 259 12.58 17.02 6.62
CA PRO A 259 12.48 18.14 5.69
C PRO A 259 11.32 17.96 4.69
N GLY A 260 10.44 18.96 4.60
CA GLY A 260 9.29 18.95 3.70
C GLY A 260 8.10 18.08 4.15
N ALA A 261 8.16 17.46 5.34
CA ALA A 261 7.05 16.72 5.91
C ALA A 261 6.02 17.66 6.57
N GLN A 262 4.75 17.27 6.51
CA GLN A 262 3.64 17.97 7.16
C GLN A 262 3.28 17.37 8.53
N CYS A 263 3.56 16.08 8.70
CA CYS A 263 3.56 15.38 9.98
C CYS A 263 4.48 14.17 9.91
N SER A 264 4.71 13.49 11.04
CA SER A 264 5.27 12.14 11.04
C SER A 264 4.22 11.12 11.46
N VAL A 265 4.46 9.86 11.14
CA VAL A 265 3.64 8.74 11.57
C VAL A 265 4.54 7.75 12.29
N ASP A 266 4.15 7.38 13.51
CA ASP A 266 4.88 6.46 14.37
C ASP A 266 4.14 5.13 14.39
N PHE A 267 4.80 4.04 13.99
CA PHE A 267 4.21 2.72 13.85
C PHE A 267 4.87 1.73 14.80
N THR A 268 4.08 1.16 15.70
CA THR A 268 4.49 0.09 16.62
C THR A 268 4.13 -1.25 16.01
N ILE A 269 5.13 -2.12 15.87
CA ILE A 269 5.00 -3.46 15.28
C ILE A 269 4.48 -4.45 16.32
N ASP A 270 3.44 -5.18 15.96
CA ASP A 270 2.92 -6.31 16.73
C ASP A 270 3.46 -7.64 16.18
N GLU A 271 3.43 -7.82 14.86
CA GLU A 271 3.93 -9.02 14.18
C GLU A 271 4.67 -8.68 12.89
N VAL A 272 5.70 -9.49 12.61
CA VAL A 272 6.55 -9.48 11.43
C VAL A 272 6.38 -10.80 10.70
N VAL A 273 6.18 -10.74 9.38
CA VAL A 273 6.13 -11.90 8.50
C VAL A 273 7.07 -11.64 7.33
N GLU A 274 8.10 -12.47 7.19
CA GLU A 274 9.05 -12.38 6.08
C GLU A 274 8.92 -13.62 5.20
N THR A 275 8.76 -13.42 3.90
CA THR A 275 8.72 -14.52 2.93
C THR A 275 9.85 -14.34 1.92
N VAL A 276 10.79 -15.29 1.93
CA VAL A 276 11.89 -15.31 0.95
C VAL A 276 11.32 -15.57 -0.44
N ASN A 277 11.74 -14.81 -1.46
CA ASN A 277 11.18 -14.93 -2.80
C ASN A 277 9.64 -14.82 -2.86
N GLY A 278 9.00 -14.07 -1.96
CA GLY A 278 7.54 -13.82 -1.97
C GLY A 278 7.00 -13.08 -3.21
N SER A 279 7.89 -12.68 -4.11
CA SER A 279 7.60 -12.15 -5.45
C SER A 279 8.44 -12.91 -6.46
N PRO A 280 7.92 -13.27 -7.65
CA PRO A 280 8.76 -13.69 -8.76
C PRO A 280 9.32 -12.48 -9.53
N LEU A 281 8.75 -11.29 -9.41
CA LEU A 281 9.29 -10.11 -10.10
C LEU A 281 10.57 -9.63 -9.42
N ARG A 282 11.60 -9.37 -10.22
CA ARG A 282 12.84 -8.73 -9.80
C ARG A 282 13.01 -7.45 -10.58
N TRP A 283 13.50 -6.42 -9.93
CA TRP A 283 13.55 -5.09 -10.49
C TRP A 283 14.96 -4.53 -10.42
N GLY A 284 15.29 -3.75 -11.45
CA GLY A 284 16.56 -3.07 -11.55
C GLY A 284 16.72 -1.92 -10.55
N HIS A 285 17.80 -1.18 -10.74
CA HIS A 285 18.15 -0.04 -9.90
C HIS A 285 17.04 1.02 -9.88
N ALA A 286 16.81 1.60 -8.70
CA ALA A 286 15.84 2.65 -8.50
C ALA A 286 16.39 4.03 -8.93
N GLU A 287 15.70 4.70 -9.84
CA GLU A 287 15.85 6.12 -10.13
C GLU A 287 14.95 6.92 -9.17
N PRO A 288 15.51 7.68 -8.20
CA PRO A 288 14.72 8.41 -7.21
C PRO A 288 13.68 9.33 -7.83
N SER A 289 12.57 9.55 -7.12
CA SER A 289 11.55 10.48 -7.59
C SER A 289 12.11 11.91 -7.53
N PRO A 290 11.91 12.75 -8.56
CA PRO A 290 12.28 14.17 -8.48
C PRO A 290 11.44 14.94 -7.44
N ALA A 291 10.36 14.33 -6.93
CA ALA A 291 9.55 14.90 -5.86
C ALA A 291 10.11 14.58 -4.46
N ASN A 292 11.08 13.68 -4.32
CA ASN A 292 11.69 13.39 -3.03
C ASN A 292 12.34 14.66 -2.46
N PRO A 293 12.28 14.90 -1.14
CA PRO A 293 13.02 15.98 -0.53
C PRO A 293 14.52 15.86 -0.83
N PRO A 294 15.25 16.99 -0.90
CA PRO A 294 16.70 16.96 -0.97
C PRO A 294 17.26 16.23 0.26
N LEU A 295 18.34 15.46 0.03
CA LEU A 295 19.13 14.80 1.07
C LEU A 295 19.98 15.81 1.84
#